data_AF-X0UJ46-F1
#
_entry.id   AF-X0UJ46-F1
#
_cell.length_a   1.000
_cell.length_b   1.000
_cell.length_c   1.000
_cell.angle_alpha   90.00
_cell.angle_beta   90.00
_cell.angle_gamma   90.00
#
_symmetry.space_group_name_H-M   'P 1'
#
loop_
_entity.id
_entity.type
_entity.pdbx_description
1 polymer ?
#
loop_
_entity_poly.entity_id
_entity_poly.type
_entity_poly.pdbx_seq_one_letter_code
_entity_poly.pdbx_strand_id
1 'polypeptide(L)'
;QLLSKLGSEVSEQFLLLNLLPKNLADMYLSGELVLLNLNYWSLRPLGFYIDSNSIVSYLSERKLVDFNKLDKPIELIKLCSNFFDVLGKIKPFFSEDILLGNFSDFLFKSISSNENSETLINFLNSKIMNHSNRIYDQKSHLSLELSSSDVFRDSDDFNSKTPSISYFLGRLFNQIDQNDGFSCPQIVFDYSLLPDNKSGYEFLRETINSRHSNDVIFSLNNDLSLLNSTLINVNKNNTKEEPKGRVVLDKILINLHNIADNSKQNDSL
;
A
#
# COMPACT_ATOMS: atom_id res chain seq x y z
N GLN A 1 -0.36 0.10 -25.88
CA GLN A 1 -1.00 1.43 -25.72
C GLN A 1 -2.29 1.56 -26.52
N LEU A 2 -2.36 1.20 -27.81
CA LEU A 2 -3.62 1.30 -28.60
C LEU A 2 -4.75 0.42 -28.05
N LEU A 3 -4.48 -0.87 -27.83
CA LEU A 3 -5.46 -1.83 -27.29
C LEU A 3 -5.99 -1.44 -25.91
N SER A 4 -5.11 -0.95 -25.02
CA SER A 4 -5.50 -0.50 -23.67
C SER A 4 -6.36 0.77 -23.73
N LYS A 5 -6.04 1.70 -24.63
CA LYS A 5 -6.82 2.93 -24.82
C LYS A 5 -8.20 2.63 -25.41
N LEU A 6 -8.27 1.81 -26.45
CA LEU A 6 -9.54 1.40 -27.05
C LEU A 6 -10.42 0.64 -26.06
N GLY A 7 -9.83 -0.31 -25.31
CA GLY A 7 -10.56 -1.04 -24.27
C GLY A 7 -11.07 -0.13 -23.15
N SER A 8 -10.30 0.90 -22.78
CA SER A 8 -10.71 1.93 -21.82
C SER A 8 -11.93 2.72 -22.31
N GLU A 9 -11.88 3.24 -23.53
CA GLU A 9 -12.97 4.05 -24.11
C GLU A 9 -14.26 3.23 -24.26
N VAL A 10 -14.16 1.97 -24.69
CA VAL A 10 -15.32 1.07 -24.82
C VAL A 10 -15.92 0.75 -23.45
N SER A 11 -15.08 0.51 -22.44
CA SER A 11 -15.55 0.21 -21.07
C SER A 11 -16.23 1.42 -20.44
N GLU A 12 -15.69 2.62 -20.63
CA GLU A 12 -16.30 3.87 -20.19
C GLU A 12 -17.68 4.08 -20.84
N GLN A 13 -17.79 3.93 -22.15
CA GLN A 13 -19.08 4.05 -22.85
C GLN A 13 -20.09 3.01 -22.37
N PHE A 14 -19.66 1.76 -22.21
CA PHE A 14 -20.53 0.71 -21.69
C PHE A 14 -21.07 1.07 -20.31
N LEU A 15 -20.21 1.57 -19.43
CA LEU A 15 -20.58 1.94 -18.08
C LEU A 15 -21.58 3.11 -18.04
N LEU A 16 -21.31 4.17 -18.80
CA LEU A 16 -22.19 5.35 -18.87
C LEU A 16 -23.58 5.02 -19.43
N LEU A 17 -23.66 4.09 -20.38
CA LEU A 17 -24.91 3.73 -21.04
C LEU A 17 -25.71 2.64 -20.33
N ASN A 18 -25.05 1.72 -19.63
CA ASN A 18 -25.70 0.49 -19.15
C ASN A 18 -25.68 0.30 -17.63
N LEU A 19 -24.72 0.90 -16.92
CA LEU A 19 -24.51 0.63 -15.49
C LEU A 19 -24.79 1.84 -14.61
N LEU A 20 -24.40 3.04 -15.05
CA LEU A 20 -24.63 4.24 -14.26
C LEU A 20 -26.09 4.69 -14.35
N PRO A 21 -26.71 5.10 -13.24
CA PRO A 21 -27.96 5.83 -13.28
C PRO A 21 -27.81 7.08 -14.14
N LYS A 22 -28.82 7.36 -14.97
CA LYS A 22 -28.80 8.48 -15.93
C LYS A 22 -28.34 9.80 -15.29
N ASN A 23 -28.85 10.14 -14.11
CA ASN A 23 -28.49 11.38 -13.43
C ASN A 23 -26.98 11.44 -13.09
N LEU A 24 -26.36 10.32 -12.70
CA LEU A 24 -24.93 10.29 -12.38
C LEU A 24 -24.08 10.39 -13.65
N ALA A 25 -24.52 9.76 -14.74
CA ALA A 25 -23.89 9.91 -16.05
C ALA A 25 -23.99 11.36 -16.55
N ASP A 26 -25.15 12.00 -16.42
CA ASP A 26 -25.35 13.40 -16.79
C ASP A 26 -24.45 14.33 -15.96
N MET A 27 -24.31 14.11 -14.65
CA MET A 27 -23.40 14.88 -13.78
C MET A 27 -21.92 14.68 -14.11
N TYR A 28 -21.52 13.48 -14.56
CA TYR A 28 -20.17 13.23 -15.05
C TYR A 28 -19.92 13.97 -16.37
N LEU A 29 -20.87 13.89 -17.31
CA LEU A 29 -20.78 14.56 -18.61
C LEU A 29 -20.83 16.09 -18.48
N SER A 30 -21.52 16.63 -17.46
CA SER A 30 -21.54 18.07 -17.16
C SER A 30 -20.30 18.55 -16.39
N GLY A 31 -19.45 17.64 -15.89
CA GLY A 31 -18.26 17.96 -15.12
C GLY A 31 -18.52 18.32 -13.65
N GLU A 32 -19.73 18.06 -13.13
CA GLU A 32 -20.06 18.22 -11.71
C GLU A 32 -19.40 17.13 -10.85
N LEU A 33 -19.24 15.94 -11.42
CA LEU A 33 -18.58 14.80 -10.80
C LEU A 33 -17.40 14.32 -11.64
N VAL A 34 -16.33 13.91 -10.96
CA VAL A 34 -15.22 13.21 -11.58
C VAL A 34 -15.26 11.76 -11.16
N LEU A 35 -15.51 10.89 -12.12
CA LEU A 35 -15.53 9.45 -11.93
C LEU A 35 -14.14 8.91 -12.31
N LEU A 36 -13.49 8.22 -11.39
CA LEU A 36 -12.13 7.71 -11.60
C LEU A 36 -12.16 6.26 -12.09
N ASN A 37 -11.16 5.88 -12.88
CA ASN A 37 -10.91 4.48 -13.27
C ASN A 37 -12.11 3.80 -13.97
N LEU A 38 -12.85 4.57 -14.77
CA LEU A 38 -14.03 4.14 -15.55
C LEU A 38 -13.78 2.89 -16.40
N ASN A 39 -12.54 2.68 -16.80
CA ASN A 39 -12.07 1.55 -17.59
C ASN A 39 -12.03 0.21 -16.85
N TYR A 40 -12.07 0.24 -15.52
CA TYR A 40 -12.07 -0.95 -14.67
C TYR A 40 -13.35 -1.11 -13.86
N TRP A 41 -14.10 -0.02 -13.75
CA TRP A 41 -15.32 0.06 -13.00
C TRP A 41 -16.29 -1.06 -13.45
N SER A 42 -16.84 -1.81 -12.51
CA SER A 42 -17.67 -3.04 -12.69
C SER A 42 -16.95 -4.31 -13.16
N LEU A 43 -15.69 -4.23 -13.62
CA LEU A 43 -14.94 -5.40 -14.08
C LEU A 43 -14.10 -6.03 -12.96
N ARG A 44 -13.42 -5.19 -12.17
CA ARG A 44 -12.56 -5.61 -11.06
C ARG A 44 -12.54 -4.53 -9.99
N PRO A 45 -12.44 -4.90 -8.70
CA PRO A 45 -12.14 -3.96 -7.63
C PRO A 45 -10.94 -3.06 -7.97
N LEU A 46 -10.98 -1.80 -7.56
CA LEU A 46 -9.83 -0.92 -7.62
C LEU A 46 -8.66 -1.47 -6.82
N GLY A 47 -8.90 -2.01 -5.63
CA GLY A 47 -7.80 -2.47 -4.79
C GLY A 47 -8.24 -3.32 -3.63
N PHE A 48 -7.26 -3.85 -2.92
CA PHE A 48 -7.46 -4.62 -1.71
C PHE A 48 -6.69 -4.03 -0.56
N TYR A 49 -7.27 -4.09 0.63
CA TYR A 49 -6.53 -4.06 1.88
C TYR A 49 -6.46 -5.49 2.40
N ILE A 50 -5.26 -5.95 2.74
CA ILE A 50 -5.04 -7.26 3.35
C ILE A 50 -4.12 -7.08 4.54
N ASP A 51 -4.55 -7.51 5.74
CA ASP A 51 -3.64 -7.60 6.88
C ASP A 51 -2.59 -8.68 6.60
N SER A 52 -1.31 -8.31 6.65
CA SER A 52 -0.18 -9.21 6.41
C SER A 52 -0.24 -10.46 7.30
N ASN A 53 -0.74 -10.32 8.54
CA ASN A 53 -0.92 -11.45 9.46
C ASN A 53 -1.90 -12.50 8.94
N SER A 54 -2.87 -12.11 8.10
CA SER A 54 -3.83 -13.04 7.50
C SER A 54 -3.16 -13.95 6.47
N ILE A 55 -2.23 -13.41 5.67
CA ILE A 55 -1.43 -14.20 4.73
C ILE A 55 -0.52 -15.15 5.52
N VAL A 56 0.16 -14.65 6.55
CA VAL A 56 1.03 -15.46 7.42
C VAL A 56 0.24 -16.62 8.06
N SER A 57 -0.96 -16.35 8.57
CA SER A 57 -1.85 -17.36 9.15
C SER A 57 -2.25 -18.42 8.11
N TYR A 58 -2.63 -17.99 6.90
CA TYR A 58 -2.93 -18.90 5.79
C TYR A 58 -1.76 -19.82 5.44
N LEU A 59 -0.53 -19.30 5.41
CA LEU A 59 0.67 -20.09 5.16
C LEU A 59 0.92 -21.12 6.26
N SER A 60 0.65 -20.74 7.52
CA SER A 60 0.77 -21.62 8.69
C SER A 60 -0.24 -22.77 8.64
N GLU A 61 -1.52 -22.47 8.39
CA GLU A 61 -2.59 -23.47 8.28
C GLU A 61 -2.32 -24.48 7.15
N ARG A 62 -1.74 -24.01 6.04
CA ARG A 62 -1.34 -24.85 4.90
C ARG A 62 -0.01 -25.58 5.11
N LYS A 63 0.67 -25.37 6.24
CA LYS A 63 1.99 -25.95 6.56
C LYS A 63 3.04 -25.70 5.46
N LEU A 64 2.96 -24.53 4.81
CA LEU A 64 3.91 -24.13 3.76
C LEU A 64 5.23 -23.60 4.33
N VAL A 65 5.24 -23.26 5.62
CA VAL A 65 6.37 -22.74 6.38
C VAL A 65 6.35 -23.40 7.76
N ASP A 66 7.50 -23.80 8.28
CA ASP A 66 7.62 -24.28 9.66
C ASP A 66 7.87 -23.10 10.61
N PHE A 67 6.78 -22.57 11.18
CA PHE A 67 6.83 -21.43 12.09
C PHE A 67 7.66 -21.68 13.36
N ASN A 68 7.88 -22.95 13.74
CA ASN A 68 8.72 -23.30 14.89
C ASN A 68 10.22 -23.18 14.58
N LYS A 69 10.60 -22.97 13.31
CA LYS A 69 11.99 -22.89 12.85
C LYS A 69 12.27 -21.60 12.07
N LEU A 70 11.55 -20.51 12.38
CA LEU A 70 11.76 -19.20 11.75
C LEU A 70 13.12 -18.57 12.07
N ASP A 71 13.84 -19.08 13.06
CA ASP A 71 15.24 -18.74 13.31
C ASP A 71 16.16 -19.15 12.14
N LYS A 72 15.73 -20.11 11.31
CA LYS A 72 16.52 -20.59 10.17
C LYS A 72 16.29 -19.71 8.94
N PRO A 73 17.35 -19.19 8.29
CA PRO A 73 17.23 -18.35 7.09
C PRO A 73 16.40 -18.99 5.97
N ILE A 74 16.49 -20.31 5.81
CA ILE A 74 15.74 -21.04 4.78
C ILE A 74 14.23 -20.97 5.00
N GLU A 75 13.75 -21.02 6.24
CA GLU A 75 12.31 -20.92 6.54
C GLU A 75 11.82 -19.49 6.34
N LEU A 76 12.65 -18.48 6.62
CA LEU A 76 12.35 -17.07 6.31
C LEU A 76 12.28 -16.79 4.82
N ILE A 77 13.19 -17.37 4.04
CA ILE A 77 13.15 -17.30 2.57
C ILE A 77 11.89 -17.97 2.02
N LYS A 78 11.50 -19.13 2.56
CA LYS A 78 10.24 -19.80 2.21
C LYS A 78 9.03 -18.95 2.58
N LEU A 79 9.03 -18.36 3.78
CA LEU A 79 7.97 -17.47 4.24
C LEU A 79 7.79 -16.29 3.28
N CYS A 80 8.87 -15.57 2.99
CA CYS A 80 8.85 -14.46 2.04
C CYS A 80 8.40 -14.94 0.64
N SER A 81 8.95 -16.04 0.13
CA SER A 81 8.58 -16.55 -1.20
C SER A 81 7.10 -16.90 -1.28
N ASN A 82 6.59 -17.69 -0.34
CA ASN A 82 5.20 -18.11 -0.32
C ASN A 82 4.24 -16.94 -0.08
N PHE A 83 4.63 -15.96 0.74
CA PHE A 83 3.85 -14.74 0.97
C PHE A 83 3.63 -13.98 -0.34
N PHE A 84 4.72 -13.73 -1.08
CA PHE A 84 4.64 -13.06 -2.36
C PHE A 84 4.01 -13.92 -3.46
N ASP A 85 4.14 -15.25 -3.42
CA ASP A 85 3.43 -16.14 -4.35
C ASP A 85 1.90 -16.07 -4.15
N VAL A 86 1.43 -15.90 -2.91
CA VAL A 86 0.02 -15.63 -2.62
C VAL A 86 -0.40 -14.27 -3.20
N LEU A 87 0.39 -13.22 -3.00
CA LEU A 87 0.11 -11.90 -3.59
C LEU A 87 0.08 -11.94 -5.11
N GLY A 88 1.01 -12.66 -5.74
CA GLY A 88 1.06 -12.85 -7.19
C GLY A 88 -0.22 -13.51 -7.74
N LYS A 89 -0.85 -14.40 -6.98
CA LYS A 89 -2.15 -14.99 -7.33
C LYS A 89 -3.31 -14.01 -7.19
N ILE A 90 -3.23 -13.04 -6.27
CA ILE A 90 -4.27 -12.02 -6.06
C ILE A 90 -4.15 -10.89 -7.09
N LYS A 91 -2.92 -10.59 -7.55
CA LYS A 91 -2.58 -9.49 -8.47
C LYS A 91 -3.48 -9.34 -9.71
N PRO A 92 -3.98 -10.42 -10.36
CA PRO A 92 -4.87 -10.29 -11.52
C PRO A 92 -6.27 -9.76 -11.18
N PHE A 93 -6.69 -9.82 -9.91
CA PHE A 93 -8.08 -9.58 -9.50
C PHE A 93 -8.38 -8.14 -9.08
N PHE A 94 -7.39 -7.25 -9.06
CA PHE A 94 -7.60 -5.82 -8.80
C PHE A 94 -6.96 -4.96 -9.88
N SER A 95 -7.38 -3.70 -9.93
CA SER A 95 -7.02 -2.79 -11.02
C SER A 95 -5.85 -1.88 -10.67
N GLU A 96 -5.89 -1.24 -9.50
CA GLU A 96 -4.89 -0.29 -9.01
C GLU A 96 -3.94 -1.01 -8.05
N ASP A 97 -4.23 -1.10 -6.76
CA ASP A 97 -3.19 -1.39 -5.77
C ASP A 97 -3.67 -2.29 -4.62
N ILE A 98 -2.72 -2.95 -3.96
CA ILE A 98 -2.92 -3.74 -2.76
C ILE A 98 -2.16 -3.13 -1.60
N LEU A 99 -2.89 -2.69 -0.58
CA LEU A 99 -2.35 -2.22 0.69
C LEU A 99 -2.17 -3.40 1.64
N LEU A 100 -0.90 -3.67 1.99
CA LEU A 100 -0.54 -4.65 3.00
C LEU A 100 -0.55 -3.98 4.38
N GLY A 101 -1.59 -4.29 5.14
CA GLY A 101 -1.72 -3.82 6.51
C GLY A 101 -0.74 -4.49 7.46
N ASN A 102 -0.31 -3.76 8.49
CA ASN A 102 0.65 -4.23 9.50
C ASN A 102 1.90 -4.92 8.88
N PHE A 103 2.40 -4.42 7.74
CA PHE A 103 3.52 -5.07 7.04
C PHE A 103 4.80 -5.03 7.87
N SER A 104 5.01 -3.97 8.65
CA SER A 104 6.12 -3.88 9.61
C SER A 104 6.15 -5.04 10.60
N ASP A 105 4.99 -5.54 11.07
CA ASP A 105 4.97 -6.67 12.00
C ASP A 105 5.54 -7.94 11.35
N PHE A 106 5.19 -8.19 10.09
CA PHE A 106 5.76 -9.28 9.32
C PHE A 106 7.29 -9.13 9.18
N LEU A 107 7.75 -7.92 8.85
CA LEU A 107 9.16 -7.58 8.71
C LEU A 107 9.95 -7.80 10.02
N PHE A 108 9.51 -7.19 11.12
CA PHE A 108 10.23 -7.21 12.40
C PHE A 108 10.10 -8.56 13.13
N LYS A 109 8.93 -9.21 13.11
CA LYS A 109 8.79 -10.53 13.77
C LYS A 109 9.60 -11.62 13.05
N SER A 110 9.83 -11.48 11.74
CA SER A 110 10.40 -12.55 10.94
C SER A 110 11.87 -12.31 10.59
N ILE A 111 12.32 -11.08 10.32
CA ILE A 111 13.62 -10.84 9.67
C ILE A 111 14.64 -10.18 10.61
N SER A 112 14.23 -9.27 11.49
CA SER A 112 15.18 -8.44 12.23
C SER A 112 15.96 -9.20 13.31
N SER A 113 15.43 -10.33 13.79
CA SER A 113 16.08 -11.15 14.84
C SER A 113 17.10 -12.17 14.29
N ASN A 114 17.32 -12.22 12.96
CA ASN A 114 18.21 -13.21 12.34
C ASN A 114 19.64 -12.65 12.16
N GLU A 115 20.66 -13.48 12.36
CA GLU A 115 22.06 -13.10 12.09
C GLU A 115 22.33 -12.73 10.62
N ASN A 116 21.50 -13.22 9.69
CA ASN A 116 21.57 -12.94 8.25
C ASN A 116 20.55 -11.87 7.82
N SER A 117 20.16 -10.97 8.73
CA SER A 117 19.12 -9.97 8.50
C SER A 117 19.35 -9.11 7.26
N GLU A 118 20.60 -8.71 6.96
CA GLU A 118 20.91 -7.94 5.74
C GLU A 118 20.59 -8.73 4.46
N THR A 119 21.01 -9.99 4.37
CA THR A 119 20.72 -10.82 3.19
C THR A 119 19.22 -11.05 3.02
N LEU A 120 18.52 -11.25 4.13
CA LEU A 120 17.07 -11.44 4.14
C LEU A 120 16.32 -10.15 3.76
N ILE A 121 16.78 -8.98 4.20
CA ILE A 121 16.23 -7.69 3.77
C ILE A 121 16.44 -7.49 2.27
N ASN A 122 17.63 -7.77 1.76
CA ASN A 122 17.87 -7.67 0.31
C ASN A 122 16.98 -8.62 -0.48
N PHE A 123 16.77 -9.85 0.02
CA PHE A 123 15.85 -10.80 -0.58
C PHE A 123 14.41 -10.29 -0.55
N LEU A 124 13.94 -9.77 0.60
CA LEU A 124 12.61 -9.20 0.74
C LEU A 124 12.40 -8.03 -0.22
N ASN A 125 13.33 -7.09 -0.27
CA ASN A 125 13.26 -5.94 -1.17
C ASN A 125 13.18 -6.37 -2.63
N SER A 126 13.94 -7.41 -3.02
CA SER A 126 13.83 -7.98 -4.38
C SER A 126 12.42 -8.51 -4.68
N LYS A 127 11.74 -9.12 -3.69
CA LYS A 127 10.37 -9.60 -3.84
C LYS A 127 9.35 -8.47 -3.91
N ILE A 128 9.54 -7.43 -3.09
CA ILE A 128 8.74 -6.20 -3.10
C ILE A 128 8.83 -5.54 -4.49
N MET A 129 10.04 -5.24 -4.96
CA MET A 129 10.27 -4.59 -6.26
C MET A 129 9.61 -5.36 -7.42
N ASN A 130 9.76 -6.69 -7.43
CA ASN A 130 9.12 -7.53 -8.45
C ASN A 130 7.57 -7.46 -8.40
N HIS A 131 6.99 -7.21 -7.23
CA HIS A 131 5.54 -7.12 -7.06
C HIS A 131 4.99 -5.72 -7.28
N SER A 132 5.75 -4.67 -7.00
CA SER A 132 5.35 -3.28 -7.24
C SER A 132 5.08 -2.99 -8.72
N ASN A 133 5.83 -3.63 -9.63
CA ASN A 133 5.72 -3.38 -11.07
C ASN A 133 4.63 -4.18 -11.80
N ARG A 134 3.97 -3.57 -12.79
CA ARG A 134 3.30 -4.28 -13.89
C ARG A 134 4.03 -4.02 -15.21
N ILE A 135 4.05 -5.03 -16.08
CA ILE A 135 4.75 -4.98 -17.39
C ILE A 135 4.23 -3.83 -18.28
N TYR A 136 3.03 -3.33 -18.03
CA TYR A 136 2.33 -2.36 -18.89
C TYR A 136 1.89 -1.08 -18.18
N ASP A 137 2.27 -0.89 -16.91
CA ASP A 137 1.90 0.29 -16.13
C ASP A 137 3.15 0.84 -15.43
N GLN A 138 3.27 2.16 -15.41
CA GLN A 138 4.38 2.86 -14.74
C GLN A 138 4.09 3.13 -13.26
N LYS A 139 2.88 2.80 -12.80
CA LYS A 139 2.46 2.98 -11.41
C LYS A 139 2.80 1.78 -10.53
N SER A 140 2.99 2.07 -9.25
CA SER A 140 3.14 1.05 -8.22
C SER A 140 1.79 0.40 -7.92
N HIS A 141 1.79 -0.93 -7.80
CA HIS A 141 0.62 -1.73 -7.46
C HIS A 141 0.77 -2.39 -6.08
N LEU A 142 1.68 -1.91 -5.26
CA LEU A 142 1.91 -2.40 -3.90
C LEU A 142 2.09 -1.23 -2.94
N SER A 143 1.27 -1.21 -1.90
CA SER A 143 1.39 -0.29 -0.77
C SER A 143 1.72 -1.05 0.52
N LEU A 144 2.62 -0.51 1.33
CA LEU A 144 3.11 -1.13 2.57
C LEU A 144 2.75 -0.25 3.77
N GLU A 145 1.96 -0.76 4.72
CA GLU A 145 1.66 -0.09 5.98
C GLU A 145 2.75 -0.41 7.03
N LEU A 146 3.41 0.62 7.53
CA LEU A 146 4.44 0.56 8.57
C LEU A 146 3.89 1.21 9.84
N SER A 147 3.40 0.37 10.75
CA SER A 147 2.62 0.79 11.93
C SER A 147 3.02 0.10 13.24
N SER A 148 4.16 -0.60 13.26
CA SER A 148 4.60 -1.35 14.44
C SER A 148 5.34 -0.49 15.47
N SER A 149 5.05 -0.66 16.76
CA SER A 149 5.71 0.05 17.86
C SER A 149 7.18 -0.35 18.08
N ASP A 150 7.61 -1.49 17.52
CA ASP A 150 9.00 -1.97 17.66
C ASP A 150 9.98 -1.31 16.68
N VAL A 151 9.50 -0.33 15.90
CA VAL A 151 10.17 0.31 14.75
C VAL A 151 11.37 1.21 15.14
N PHE A 152 11.34 1.83 16.32
CA PHE A 152 12.40 2.74 16.81
C PHE A 152 12.84 2.41 18.23
N ARG A 153 12.84 1.12 18.62
CA ARG A 153 13.58 0.75 19.82
C ARG A 153 15.06 0.96 19.52
N ASP A 154 15.53 2.17 19.81
CA ASP A 154 16.92 2.46 20.09
C ASP A 154 17.31 1.45 21.16
N SER A 155 17.98 0.39 20.75
CA SER A 155 18.79 -0.35 21.69
C SER A 155 19.89 0.62 22.10
N ASP A 156 19.75 1.22 23.28
CA ASP A 156 20.90 1.74 24.04
C ASP A 156 22.00 0.67 24.19
N ASP A 157 21.69 -0.58 23.86
CA ASP A 157 22.63 -1.64 23.53
C ASP A 157 23.14 -1.50 22.08
N PHE A 158 24.32 -0.88 21.90
CA PHE A 158 25.11 -0.83 20.65
C PHE A 158 25.37 -2.22 20.00
N ASN A 159 24.93 -3.30 20.63
CA ASN A 159 25.08 -4.69 20.18
C ASN A 159 23.81 -5.31 19.58
N SER A 160 22.65 -4.63 19.56
CA SER A 160 21.47 -5.21 18.93
C SER A 160 21.57 -5.09 17.40
N LYS A 161 21.77 -6.24 16.74
CA LYS A 161 21.87 -6.35 15.27
C LYS A 161 20.51 -6.28 14.57
N THR A 162 19.49 -5.70 15.20
CA THR A 162 18.14 -5.59 14.66
C THR A 162 18.07 -4.39 13.70
N PRO A 163 17.91 -4.61 12.38
CA PRO A 163 17.78 -3.52 11.42
C PRO A 163 16.52 -2.70 11.71
N SER A 164 16.69 -1.39 11.86
CA SER A 164 15.60 -0.41 12.02
C SER A 164 14.79 -0.26 10.72
N ILE A 165 13.63 0.41 10.80
CA ILE A 165 12.87 0.75 9.58
C ILE A 165 13.65 1.70 8.67
N SER A 166 14.44 2.60 9.26
CA SER A 166 15.29 3.53 8.50
C SER A 166 16.30 2.75 7.67
N TYR A 167 16.89 1.69 8.24
CA TYR A 167 17.77 0.80 7.51
C TYR A 167 17.02 0.07 6.39
N PHE A 168 15.85 -0.50 6.66
CA PHE A 168 15.03 -1.17 5.64
C PHE A 168 14.68 -0.23 4.47
N LEU A 169 14.14 0.96 4.75
CA LEU A 169 13.75 1.93 3.74
C LEU A 169 14.97 2.45 2.96
N GLY A 170 16.07 2.76 3.65
CA GLY A 170 17.31 3.16 3.00
C GLY A 170 17.83 2.09 2.04
N ARG A 171 17.76 0.80 2.40
CA ARG A 171 18.12 -0.31 1.51
C ARG A 171 17.14 -0.47 0.35
N LEU A 172 15.84 -0.31 0.59
CA LEU A 172 14.81 -0.41 -0.44
C LEU A 172 15.00 0.69 -1.50
N PHE A 173 15.10 1.95 -1.07
CA PHE A 173 15.32 3.10 -1.94
C PHE A 173 16.63 2.99 -2.73
N ASN A 174 17.74 2.63 -2.07
CA ASN A 174 19.01 2.42 -2.76
C ASN A 174 18.92 1.34 -3.85
N GLN A 175 18.16 0.25 -3.62
CA GLN A 175 17.98 -0.78 -4.63
C GLN A 175 17.10 -0.32 -5.79
N ILE A 176 16.07 0.50 -5.53
CA ILE A 176 15.23 1.08 -6.58
C ILE A 176 16.06 2.04 -7.43
N ASP A 177 16.81 2.95 -6.81
CA ASP A 177 17.70 3.91 -7.49
C ASP A 177 18.78 3.21 -8.36
N GLN A 178 19.18 1.99 -8.00
CA GLN A 178 20.18 1.22 -8.76
C GLN A 178 19.59 0.41 -9.91
N ASN A 179 18.27 0.17 -9.93
CA ASN A 179 17.63 -0.69 -10.92
C ASN A 179 16.60 0.11 -11.74
N ASP A 180 16.99 0.49 -12.95
CA ASP A 180 16.10 1.16 -13.89
C ASP A 180 14.85 0.32 -14.18
N GLY A 181 13.68 0.96 -14.14
CA GLY A 181 12.40 0.34 -14.49
C GLY A 181 11.63 -0.26 -13.30
N PHE A 182 12.10 -0.11 -12.07
CA PHE A 182 11.33 -0.44 -10.86
C PHE A 182 10.60 0.77 -10.28
N SER A 183 9.31 0.58 -9.99
CA SER A 183 8.48 1.53 -9.25
C SER A 183 8.63 1.28 -7.74
N CYS A 184 8.76 2.36 -6.99
CA CYS A 184 8.77 2.26 -5.53
C CYS A 184 7.38 1.82 -5.05
N PRO A 185 7.26 0.86 -4.11
CA PRO A 185 6.00 0.67 -3.39
C PRO A 185 5.61 1.98 -2.71
N GLN A 186 4.31 2.26 -2.61
CA GLN A 186 3.84 3.33 -1.75
C GLN A 186 4.02 2.89 -0.30
N ILE A 187 4.69 3.70 0.50
CA ILE A 187 4.92 3.46 1.91
C ILE A 187 3.94 4.32 2.70
N VAL A 188 3.13 3.69 3.54
CA VAL A 188 2.30 4.40 4.50
C VAL A 188 2.90 4.23 5.88
N PHE A 189 3.33 5.34 6.47
CA PHE A 189 4.11 5.34 7.68
C PHE A 189 3.38 6.11 8.79
N ASP A 190 3.18 5.44 9.92
CA ASP A 190 2.57 6.07 11.10
C ASP A 190 3.60 6.97 11.79
N TYR A 191 3.45 8.29 11.62
CA TYR A 191 4.42 9.25 12.16
C TYR A 191 4.33 9.39 13.67
N SER A 192 3.27 8.88 14.34
CA SER A 192 3.23 8.84 15.81
C SER A 192 4.28 7.89 16.39
N LEU A 193 4.86 7.00 15.57
CA LEU A 193 5.94 6.11 15.98
C LEU A 193 7.29 6.81 16.07
N LEU A 194 7.43 8.00 15.50
CA LEU A 194 8.71 8.69 15.49
C LEU A 194 9.09 9.14 16.89
N PRO A 195 10.30 8.81 17.36
CA PRO A 195 10.78 9.33 18.62
C PRO A 195 10.99 10.85 18.50
N ASP A 196 10.61 11.60 19.53
CA ASP A 196 10.90 13.04 19.65
C ASP A 196 12.37 13.24 20.07
N ASN A 197 13.29 12.75 19.24
CA ASN A 197 14.72 12.81 19.45
C ASN A 197 15.43 13.01 18.10
N LYS A 198 16.76 13.16 18.16
CA LYS A 198 17.59 13.40 16.97
C LYS A 198 17.39 12.34 15.88
N SER A 199 17.26 11.06 16.22
CA SER A 199 17.12 9.98 15.22
C SER A 199 15.78 10.05 14.50
N GLY A 200 14.68 10.39 15.18
CA GLY A 200 13.38 10.65 14.56
C GLY A 200 13.41 11.83 13.58
N TYR A 201 14.04 12.95 13.98
CA TYR A 201 14.21 14.12 13.11
C TYR A 201 15.11 13.84 11.89
N GLU A 202 16.20 13.07 12.07
CA GLU A 202 17.09 12.68 10.97
C GLU A 202 16.35 11.78 9.97
N PHE A 203 15.59 10.79 10.45
CA PHE A 203 14.78 9.94 9.57
C PHE A 203 13.76 10.73 8.74
N LEU A 204 13.03 11.66 9.37
CA LEU A 204 12.09 12.54 8.67
C LEU A 204 12.80 13.38 7.62
N ARG A 205 13.92 14.01 8.01
CA ARG A 205 14.70 14.86 7.12
C ARG A 205 15.22 14.06 5.93
N GLU A 206 15.75 12.87 6.14
CA GLU A 206 16.26 12.01 5.06
C GLU A 206 15.12 11.58 4.13
N THR A 207 13.99 11.17 4.69
CA THR A 207 12.83 10.69 3.91
C THR A 207 12.22 11.82 3.07
N ILE A 208 11.98 13.00 3.67
CA ILE A 208 11.40 14.16 2.97
C ILE A 208 12.34 14.71 1.91
N ASN A 209 13.65 14.71 2.14
CA ASN A 209 14.63 15.18 1.16
C ASN A 209 15.06 14.10 0.15
N SER A 210 14.52 12.88 0.25
CA SER A 210 14.83 11.81 -0.69
C SER A 210 14.08 11.99 -2.02
N ARG A 211 14.60 11.34 -3.07
CA ARG A 211 13.89 11.23 -4.36
C ARG A 211 12.55 10.49 -4.25
N HIS A 212 12.38 9.72 -3.18
CA HIS A 212 11.19 8.91 -2.88
C HIS A 212 10.23 9.59 -1.91
N SER A 213 10.37 10.89 -1.66
CA SER A 213 9.48 11.63 -0.75
C SER A 213 8.00 11.52 -1.13
N ASN A 214 7.69 11.48 -2.42
CA ASN A 214 6.32 11.30 -2.91
C ASN A 214 5.80 9.85 -2.78
N ASP A 215 6.70 8.88 -2.56
CA ASP A 215 6.35 7.48 -2.36
C ASP A 215 6.01 7.20 -0.89
N VAL A 216 6.26 8.14 0.02
CA VAL A 216 5.99 8.00 1.46
C VAL A 216 4.83 8.91 1.89
N ILE A 217 3.79 8.32 2.47
CA ILE A 217 2.68 9.02 3.10
C ILE A 217 2.81 8.90 4.61
N PHE A 218 2.84 10.05 5.28
CA PHE A 218 2.79 10.13 6.74
C PHE A 218 1.32 10.16 7.21
N SER A 219 0.90 9.18 8.00
CA SER A 219 -0.42 9.11 8.63
C SER A 219 -0.31 9.14 10.16
N LEU A 220 -1.37 9.59 10.85
CA LEU A 220 -1.43 9.60 12.31
C LEU A 220 -2.26 8.41 12.79
N ASN A 221 -1.78 7.63 13.76
CA ASN A 221 -2.55 6.58 14.45
C ASN A 221 -3.21 5.55 13.51
N ASN A 222 -2.63 5.32 12.33
CA ASN A 222 -3.26 4.52 11.26
C ASN A 222 -4.63 5.01 10.79
N ASP A 223 -4.99 6.28 11.05
CA ASP A 223 -6.10 6.95 10.37
C ASP A 223 -5.66 7.17 8.91
N LEU A 224 -5.91 6.14 8.10
CA LEU A 224 -5.61 6.11 6.67
C LEU A 224 -6.60 7.00 5.90
N SER A 225 -6.54 8.31 6.12
CA SER A 225 -7.44 9.30 5.52
C SER A 225 -6.72 10.27 4.56
N LEU A 226 -5.92 9.78 3.58
CA LEU A 226 -5.16 10.69 2.68
C LEU A 226 -5.05 10.27 1.21
N LEU A 227 -5.70 11.08 0.34
CA LEU A 227 -6.09 11.01 -1.10
C LEU A 227 -5.22 10.33 -2.23
N ASN A 228 -4.83 9.04 -2.18
CA ASN A 228 -4.51 8.22 -3.37
C ASN A 228 -5.55 7.16 -3.79
N SER A 229 -5.38 6.56 -4.98
CA SER A 229 -6.38 5.79 -5.72
C SER A 229 -6.90 4.51 -5.02
N THR A 230 -6.22 4.01 -3.98
CA THR A 230 -6.62 2.81 -3.21
C THR A 230 -6.98 3.02 -1.75
N LEU A 231 -6.94 4.25 -1.25
CA LEU A 231 -7.33 4.50 0.12
C LEU A 231 -8.72 3.98 0.46
N ILE A 232 -8.72 3.16 1.49
CA ILE A 232 -9.86 2.93 2.33
C ILE A 232 -9.53 3.69 3.61
N ASN A 233 -10.47 4.45 4.14
CA ASN A 233 -10.38 4.82 5.54
C ASN A 233 -10.47 3.52 6.36
N VAL A 234 -9.32 2.93 6.67
CA VAL A 234 -9.25 1.78 7.55
C VAL A 234 -9.37 2.29 8.97
N ASN A 235 -10.60 2.69 9.36
CA ASN A 235 -10.89 2.86 10.77
C ASN A 235 -10.55 1.53 11.45
N LYS A 236 -9.42 1.49 12.15
CA LYS A 236 -9.11 0.51 13.18
C LYS A 236 -10.04 0.85 14.35
N ASN A 237 -11.31 0.45 14.24
CA ASN A 237 -12.18 0.54 15.40
C ASN A 237 -11.55 -0.34 16.47
N ASN A 238 -11.21 0.23 17.63
CA ASN A 238 -10.66 -0.46 18.81
C ASN A 238 -11.57 -1.57 19.40
N THR A 239 -12.60 -2.00 18.67
CA THR A 239 -13.48 -3.11 18.99
C THR A 239 -12.93 -4.39 18.33
N LYS A 240 -12.90 -5.48 19.10
CA LYS A 240 -12.23 -6.79 18.88
C LYS A 240 -12.40 -7.51 17.51
N GLU A 241 -13.12 -6.96 16.55
CA GLU A 241 -13.32 -7.56 15.23
C GLU A 241 -12.84 -6.60 14.14
N GLU A 242 -11.52 -6.41 14.05
CA GLU A 242 -10.94 -5.75 12.88
C GLU A 242 -11.12 -6.64 11.65
N PRO A 243 -11.65 -6.11 10.53
CA PRO A 243 -11.80 -6.89 9.30
C PRO A 243 -10.42 -7.19 8.71
N LYS A 244 -10.08 -8.48 8.64
CA LYS A 244 -8.82 -9.04 8.10
C LYS A 244 -8.50 -8.68 6.64
N GLY A 245 -9.50 -8.19 5.91
CA GLY A 245 -9.34 -7.68 4.56
C GLY A 245 -10.51 -6.78 4.17
N ARG A 246 -10.27 -5.88 3.21
CA ARG A 246 -11.28 -5.00 2.63
C ARG A 246 -11.09 -4.90 1.13
N VAL A 247 -12.17 -4.63 0.42
CA VAL A 247 -12.19 -4.49 -1.04
C VAL A 247 -12.57 -3.05 -1.37
N VAL A 248 -11.72 -2.34 -2.12
CA VAL A 248 -12.11 -1.08 -2.75
C VAL A 248 -12.80 -1.42 -4.04
N LEU A 249 -14.09 -1.11 -4.12
CA LEU A 249 -14.81 -1.25 -5.37
C LEU A 249 -14.41 -0.11 -6.30
N ASP A 250 -14.88 1.11 -6.03
CA ASP A 250 -14.73 2.25 -6.94
C ASP A 250 -14.67 3.59 -6.20
N LYS A 251 -14.25 4.66 -6.90
CA LYS A 251 -14.09 6.00 -6.32
C LYS A 251 -14.78 7.06 -7.17
N ILE A 252 -15.58 7.89 -6.50
CA ILE A 252 -16.27 9.04 -7.08
C ILE A 252 -15.75 10.27 -6.35
N LEU A 253 -15.21 11.25 -7.10
CA LEU A 253 -14.87 12.56 -6.59
C LEU A 253 -16.00 13.53 -6.91
N ILE A 254 -16.50 14.18 -5.88
CA ILE A 254 -17.58 15.17 -5.98
C ILE A 254 -16.98 16.56 -5.85
N ASN A 255 -17.13 17.41 -6.87
CA ASN A 255 -16.67 18.78 -6.81
C ASN A 255 -17.70 19.66 -6.08
N LEU A 256 -17.72 19.54 -4.74
CA LEU A 256 -18.66 20.26 -3.90
C LEU A 256 -18.56 21.78 -4.07
N HIS A 257 -17.37 22.33 -4.35
CA HIS A 257 -17.19 23.76 -4.61
C HIS A 257 -17.95 24.21 -5.85
N ASN A 258 -17.76 23.54 -6.98
CA ASN A 258 -18.46 23.86 -8.23
C ASN A 258 -19.98 23.69 -8.07
N ILE A 259 -20.41 22.66 -7.34
CA ILE A 259 -21.84 22.45 -7.03
C ILE A 259 -22.38 23.62 -6.17
N ALA A 260 -21.65 24.05 -5.15
CA ALA A 260 -22.03 25.17 -4.29
C ALA A 260 -22.11 26.49 -5.08
N ASP A 261 -21.10 26.82 -5.88
CA ASP A 261 -21.07 28.02 -6.73
C ASP A 261 -22.27 28.07 -7.70
N ASN A 262 -22.59 26.93 -8.33
CA ASN A 262 -23.71 26.83 -9.28
C ASN A 262 -25.08 26.87 -8.59
N SER A 263 -25.15 26.47 -7.32
CA SER A 263 -26.41 26.45 -6.57
C SER A 263 -26.97 27.86 -6.31
N LYS A 264 -26.13 28.91 -6.41
CA LYS A 264 -26.48 30.32 -6.14
C LYS A 264 -27.29 30.50 -4.84
N GLN A 265 -27.10 29.62 -3.87
CA GLN A 265 -27.75 29.78 -2.58
C GLN A 265 -27.00 30.90 -1.83
N ASN A 266 -27.73 31.94 -1.46
CA ASN A 266 -27.22 32.96 -0.57
C ASN A 266 -27.00 32.31 0.79
N ASP A 267 -25.76 31.97 1.13
CA ASP A 267 -25.35 31.52 2.48
C ASP A 267 -25.52 32.61 3.55
N SER A 268 -26.09 33.76 3.20
CA SER A 268 -26.29 34.95 4.04
C SER A 268 -27.72 35.09 4.60
N LEU A 269 -28.47 34.00 4.77
CA LEU A 269 -29.80 33.99 5.39
C LEU A 269 -29.79 33.31 6.77
#